data_AF-A0A2E3MEW8-F1
#
_entry.id   AF-A0A2E3MEW8-F1
#
_cell.length_a   1.000
_cell.length_b   1.000
_cell.length_c   1.000
_cell.angle_alpha   90.00
_cell.angle_beta   90.00
_cell.angle_gamma   90.00
#
_symmetry.space_group_name_H-M   'P 1'
#
loop_
_entity.id
_entity.type
_entity.pdbx_description
1 polymer ?
#
loop_
_entity_poly.entity_id
_entity_poly.type
_entity_poly.pdbx_seq_one_letter_code
_entity_poly.pdbx_strand_id
1 'polypeptide(L)'
;MPMIARKNAAKHLVRTSSRNRLPLPISQRHWICRSCTELMIPGVTSRVRIRDGQRIITCLSCGKIRRLGGGPKWHRSNRNV
;
A
#
# COMPACT_ATOMS: atom_id res chain seq x y z
N MET A 1 -3.06 -21.06 -0.63
CA MET A 1 -3.82 -20.31 -1.66
C MET A 1 -2.93 -20.07 -2.87
N PRO A 2 -3.30 -20.56 -4.07
CA PRO A 2 -2.55 -20.33 -5.29
C PRO A 2 -2.51 -18.84 -5.67
N MET A 3 -1.42 -18.41 -6.33
CA MET A 3 -1.15 -17.00 -6.66
C MET A 3 -2.22 -16.34 -7.56
N ILE A 4 -2.94 -17.13 -8.36
CA ILE A 4 -4.00 -16.67 -9.26
C ILE A 4 -5.18 -16.04 -8.49
N ALA A 5 -5.59 -16.63 -7.37
CA ALA A 5 -6.69 -16.09 -6.56
C ALA A 5 -6.34 -14.74 -5.92
N ARG A 6 -5.05 -14.47 -5.68
CA ARG A 6 -4.57 -13.23 -5.04
C ARG A 6 -4.68 -12.01 -5.94
N LYS A 7 -4.54 -12.18 -7.26
CA LYS A 7 -4.48 -11.05 -8.21
C LYS A 7 -5.83 -10.33 -8.36
N ASN A 8 -6.92 -11.10 -8.43
CA ASN A 8 -8.27 -10.55 -8.58
C ASN A 8 -8.91 -10.08 -7.26
N ALA A 9 -8.50 -10.65 -6.12
CA ALA A 9 -9.06 -10.32 -4.82
C ALA A 9 -8.99 -8.82 -4.49
N ALA A 10 -7.85 -8.17 -4.76
CA ALA A 10 -7.68 -6.74 -4.51
C ALA A 10 -8.63 -5.89 -5.36
N LYS A 11 -8.80 -6.25 -6.64
CA LYS A 11 -9.72 -5.56 -7.56
C LYS A 11 -11.18 -5.67 -7.10
N HIS A 12 -11.61 -6.87 -6.70
CA HIS A 12 -12.96 -7.07 -6.16
C HIS A 12 -13.17 -6.32 -4.85
N LEU A 13 -12.20 -6.34 -3.93
CA LEU A 13 -12.29 -5.61 -2.67
C LEU A 13 -12.47 -4.11 -2.90
N VAL A 14 -11.66 -3.51 -3.77
CA VAL A 14 -11.78 -2.07 -4.13
C VAL A 14 -13.14 -1.79 -4.75
N ARG A 15 -13.58 -2.61 -5.71
CA ARG A 15 -14.86 -2.43 -6.41
C ARG A 15 -16.05 -2.48 -5.43
N THR A 16 -16.07 -3.46 -4.54
CA THR A 16 -17.13 -3.61 -3.53
C THR A 16 -17.11 -2.47 -2.51
N SER A 17 -15.92 -2.09 -2.04
CA SER A 17 -15.74 -0.96 -1.11
C SER A 17 -16.25 0.35 -1.70
N SER A 18 -15.86 0.65 -2.95
CA SER A 18 -16.29 1.85 -3.67
C SER A 18 -17.79 1.87 -3.95
N ARG A 19 -18.38 0.73 -4.34
CA ARG A 19 -19.83 0.61 -4.59
C ARG A 19 -20.64 0.92 -3.34
N ASN A 20 -20.22 0.42 -2.19
CA ASN A 20 -20.90 0.64 -0.91
C ASN A 20 -20.46 1.93 -0.20
N ARG A 21 -19.58 2.75 -0.81
CA ARG A 21 -18.99 3.95 -0.19
C ARG A 21 -18.31 3.68 1.16
N LEU A 22 -17.83 2.46 1.36
CA LEU A 22 -17.13 2.05 2.57
C LEU A 22 -15.62 2.26 2.39
N PRO A 23 -14.89 2.63 3.45
CA PRO A 23 -13.45 2.71 3.40
C PRO A 23 -12.82 1.30 3.38
N LEU A 24 -11.72 1.14 2.63
CA LEU A 24 -10.94 -0.10 2.68
C LEU A 24 -10.38 -0.33 4.09
N PRO A 25 -10.36 -1.57 4.62
CA PRO A 25 -9.77 -1.87 5.91
C PRO A 25 -8.30 -1.42 5.97
N ILE A 26 -7.88 -0.82 7.09
CA ILE A 26 -6.57 -0.17 7.23
C ILE A 26 -5.42 -1.15 6.95
N SER A 27 -5.56 -2.40 7.43
CA SER A 27 -4.59 -3.48 7.22
C SER A 27 -4.31 -3.74 5.74
N GLN A 28 -5.34 -3.75 4.90
CA GLN A 28 -5.24 -4.08 3.47
C GLN A 28 -5.03 -2.85 2.60
N ARG A 29 -5.57 -1.70 3.02
CA ARG A 29 -5.49 -0.44 2.26
C ARG A 29 -4.06 -0.08 1.90
N HIS A 30 -3.08 -0.39 2.76
CA HIS A 30 -1.65 -0.13 2.54
C HIS A 30 -1.01 -1.01 1.48
N TRP A 31 -1.57 -2.19 1.25
CA TRP A 31 -1.03 -3.21 0.35
C TRP A 31 -1.71 -3.23 -1.02
N ILE A 32 -2.64 -2.30 -1.31
CA ILE A 32 -3.27 -2.23 -2.63
C ILE A 32 -2.73 -1.02 -3.39
N CYS A 33 -2.26 -1.24 -4.62
CA CYS A 33 -1.84 -0.14 -5.48
C CYS A 33 -3.06 0.70 -5.90
N ARG A 34 -2.98 2.02 -5.75
CA ARG A 34 -4.10 2.93 -6.10
C ARG A 34 -4.25 3.19 -7.60
N SER A 35 -3.25 2.81 -8.41
CA SER A 35 -3.28 2.99 -9.86
C SER A 35 -3.77 1.72 -10.55
N CYS A 36 -3.05 0.60 -10.42
CA CYS A 36 -3.40 -0.65 -11.11
C CYS A 36 -4.29 -1.59 -10.30
N THR A 37 -4.63 -1.27 -9.04
CA THR A 37 -5.41 -2.12 -8.10
C THR A 37 -4.80 -3.48 -7.78
N GLU A 38 -3.55 -3.71 -8.16
CA GLU A 38 -2.84 -4.94 -7.82
C GLU A 38 -2.43 -5.00 -6.34
N LEU A 39 -2.39 -6.21 -5.80
CA LEU A 39 -1.90 -6.47 -4.46
C LEU A 39 -0.37 -6.34 -4.44
N MET A 40 0.13 -5.45 -3.60
CA MET A 40 1.55 -5.22 -3.32
C MET A 40 2.03 -6.21 -2.27
N ILE A 41 2.67 -7.28 -2.74
CA ILE A 41 3.33 -8.29 -1.91
C ILE A 41 4.81 -7.92 -1.88
N PRO A 42 5.40 -7.63 -0.70
CA PRO A 42 6.83 -7.34 -0.59
C PRO A 42 7.68 -8.46 -1.19
N GLY A 43 8.64 -8.09 -2.04
CA GLY A 43 9.56 -9.04 -2.66
C GLY A 43 9.02 -9.78 -3.89
N VAL A 44 7.71 -9.68 -4.17
CA VAL A 44 7.08 -10.35 -5.34
C VAL A 44 6.56 -9.33 -6.34
N THR A 45 5.56 -8.53 -5.96
CA THR A 45 4.91 -7.53 -6.84
C THR A 45 5.22 -6.09 -6.42
N SER A 46 5.94 -5.92 -5.30
CA SER A 46 6.33 -4.62 -4.79
C SER A 46 7.73 -4.63 -4.20
N ARG A 47 8.40 -3.49 -4.33
CA ARG A 47 9.67 -3.20 -3.68
C ARG A 47 9.43 -2.27 -2.50
N VAL A 48 9.85 -2.68 -1.30
CA VAL A 48 9.72 -1.89 -0.08
C VAL A 48 11.09 -1.39 0.34
N ARG A 49 11.20 -0.08 0.63
CA ARG A 49 12.39 0.56 1.20
C ARG A 49 11.97 1.36 2.43
N ILE A 50 12.82 1.37 3.46
CA ILE A 50 12.65 2.24 4.64
C ILE A 50 13.76 3.27 4.57
N ARG A 51 13.39 4.55 4.48
CA ARG A 51 14.32 5.70 4.46
C ARG A 51 13.68 6.87 5.18
N ASP A 52 14.46 7.70 5.86
CA ASP A 52 14.01 8.97 6.45
C ASP A 52 12.68 8.86 7.25
N GLY A 53 12.52 7.85 8.09
CA GLY A 53 11.30 7.66 8.90
C GLY A 53 10.03 7.33 8.09
N GLN A 54 10.17 6.94 6.82
CA GLN A 54 9.06 6.56 5.93
C GLN A 54 9.31 5.20 5.26
N ARG A 55 8.22 4.45 5.10
CA ARG A 55 8.14 3.26 4.27
C ARG A 55 7.73 3.65 2.86
N ILE A 56 8.62 3.44 1.92
CA ILE A 56 8.44 3.67 0.49
C ILE A 56 8.13 2.34 -0.17
N ILE A 57 6.90 2.19 -0.69
CA ILE A 57 6.44 1.01 -1.42
C ILE A 57 6.34 1.40 -2.89
N THR A 58 7.10 0.72 -3.75
CA THR A 58 7.04 0.87 -5.20
C THR A 58 6.35 -0.34 -5.80
N CYS A 59 5.29 -0.11 -6.56
CA CYS A 59 4.62 -1.15 -7.34
C CYS A 59 5.50 -1.55 -8.54
N LEU A 60 5.78 -2.85 -8.70
CA LEU A 60 6.62 -3.33 -9.80
C LEU A 60 5.85 -3.45 -11.13
N SER A 61 4.53 -3.48 -11.10
CA SER A 61 3.72 -3.58 -12.33
C SER A 61 3.47 -2.23 -13.01
N CYS A 62 3.17 -1.16 -12.25
CA CYS A 62 2.89 0.16 -12.82
C CYS A 62 3.87 1.26 -12.39
N GLY A 63 4.86 0.96 -11.55
CA GLY A 63 5.86 1.93 -11.09
C GLY A 63 5.37 2.94 -10.04
N LYS A 64 4.08 2.94 -9.68
CA LYS A 64 3.53 3.90 -8.70
C LYS A 64 4.24 3.76 -7.35
N ILE A 65 4.66 4.90 -6.81
CA ILE A 65 5.33 5.00 -5.50
C ILE A 65 4.33 5.47 -4.46
N ARG A 66 4.35 4.82 -3.31
CA ARG A 66 3.53 5.17 -2.16
C ARG A 66 4.42 5.31 -0.92
N ARG A 67 4.24 6.39 -0.19
CA ARG A 67 5.02 6.72 1.01
C ARG A 67 4.10 6.72 2.22
N LEU A 68 4.54 6.09 3.31
CA LEU A 68 3.82 5.98 4.57
C LEU A 68 4.79 6.31 5.71
N GLY A 69 4.39 7.16 6.66
CA GLY A 69 5.23 7.58 7.78
C GLY A 69 5.35 9.09 7.88
N GLY A 70 6.19 9.58 8.79
CA GLY A 70 6.38 11.01 9.04
C GLY A 70 7.23 11.74 8.00
N GLY A 71 7.91 10.99 7.12
CA GLY A 71 8.73 11.54 6.05
C GLY A 71 10.04 12.17 6.53
N PRO A 72 10.78 12.87 5.66
CA PRO A 72 12.16 13.26 5.92
C PRO A 72 12.36 14.23 7.09
N LYS A 73 11.30 14.89 7.57
CA LYS A 73 11.32 15.75 8.76
C LYS A 73 10.76 15.05 10.00
N TRP A 74 10.61 13.73 10.00
CA TRP A 74 10.07 12.96 11.13
C TRP A 74 10.85 13.21 12.42
N HIS A 75 12.18 13.39 12.33
CA HIS A 75 13.03 13.72 13.47
C HIS A 75 12.69 15.07 14.15
N ARG A 76 11.93 15.97 13.50
CA ARG A 76 11.48 17.24 14.09
C ARG A 76 10.28 17.07 15.01
N SER A 77 9.54 15.96 14.91
CA SER A 77 8.46 15.67 15.85
C SER A 77 9.05 15.07 17.12
N ASN A 78 9.76 15.89 17.89
CA ASN A 78 10.11 15.56 19.27
C ASN A 78 8.81 15.62 20.10
N ARG A 79 8.11 14.49 20.22
CA ARG A 79 7.00 14.35 21.17
C ARG A 79 7.55 13.77 22.47
N ASN A 80 8.22 14.63 23.23
CA ASN A 80 8.30 14.50 24.68
C ASN A 80 7.07 15.21 25.26
N VAL A 81 5.89 14.59 25.11
CA VAL A 81 4.67 14.90 25.86
C VAL A 81 3.99 13.58 26.16
#